data_AF-A0A5B8T2C5-F1
#
_entry.id   AF-A0A5B8T2C5-F1
#
_cell.length_a   1.000
_cell.length_b   1.000
_cell.length_c   1.000
_cell.angle_alpha   90.00
_cell.angle_beta   90.00
_cell.angle_gamma   90.00
#
_symmetry.space_group_name_H-M   'P 1'
#
loop_
_entity.id
_entity.type
_entity.pdbx_description
1 polymer ?
#
loop_
_entity_poly.entity_id
_entity_poly.type
_entity_poly.pdbx_seq_one_letter_code
_entity_poly.pdbx_strand_id
1 'polypeptide(L)' 'MDELSSKYLTQMIEKDKIHSIAVLALHLPYNVIEVIEETIKLGYSVRNIKPDANKAVIVK' A
#
# COMPACT_ATOMS: atom_id res chain seq x y z
N MET A 1 9.76 1.89 -7.07
CA MET A 1 9.53 2.89 -6.02
C MET A 1 10.88 3.41 -5.53
N ASP A 2 10.98 4.69 -5.20
CA ASP A 2 12.17 5.27 -4.54
C ASP A 2 12.06 5.21 -3.01
N GLU A 3 13.18 5.38 -2.32
CA GLU A 3 13.28 5.29 -0.85
C GLU A 3 12.37 6.29 -0.13
N LEU A 4 12.19 7.49 -0.70
CA LEU A 4 11.34 8.53 -0.12
C LEU A 4 9.87 8.08 -0.13
N SER A 5 9.43 7.52 -1.25
CA SER A 5 8.08 6.99 -1.42
C SER A 5 7.80 5.80 -0.54
N SER A 6 8.75 4.87 -0.37
CA SER A 6 8.61 3.74 0.57
C SER A 6 8.50 4.24 2.01
N LYS A 7 9.27 5.26 2.39
CA LYS A 7 9.17 5.90 3.70
C LYS A 7 7.82 6.58 3.92
N TYR A 8 7.29 7.27 2.91
CA TYR A 8 5.95 7.86 2.97
C TYR A 8 4.87 6.78 3.09
N LEU A 9 4.96 5.70 2.30
CA LEU A 9 4.05 4.56 2.39
C LEU A 9 4.02 3.99 3.82
N THR A 10 5.17 3.72 4.43
CA THR A 10 5.25 3.26 5.83
C THR A 10 4.63 4.26 6.80
N GLN A 11 4.87 5.57 6.62
CA GLN A 11 4.24 6.59 7.48
C GLN A 11 2.72 6.58 7.38
N MET A 12 2.17 6.48 6.17
CA MET A 12 0.72 6.46 5.96
C MET A 12 0.07 5.22 6.57
N ILE A 13 0.75 4.07 6.51
CA ILE A 13 0.29 2.82 7.11
C ILE A 13 0.36 2.91 8.65
N GLU A 14 1.50 3.32 9.20
CA GLU A 14 1.75 3.22 10.64
C GLU A 14 1.25 4.41 11.44
N LYS A 15 1.37 5.63 10.93
CA LYS A 15 0.94 6.87 11.60
C LYS A 15 -0.49 7.23 11.23
N ASP A 16 -0.77 7.31 9.94
CA ASP A 16 -2.09 7.74 9.45
C ASP A 16 -3.12 6.60 9.44
N LYS A 17 -2.69 5.37 9.76
CA LYS A 17 -3.53 4.16 9.86
C LYS A 17 -4.30 3.85 8.57
N ILE A 18 -3.73 4.22 7.43
CA ILE A 18 -4.32 3.95 6.12
C ILE A 18 -3.96 2.52 5.72
N HIS A 19 -4.93 1.62 5.83
CA HIS A 19 -4.77 0.22 5.44
C HIS A 19 -5.39 -0.10 4.08
N SER A 20 -6.06 0.85 3.43
CA SER A 20 -6.60 0.64 2.08
C SER A 20 -5.54 0.96 1.04
N ILE A 21 -5.21 -0.03 0.21
CA ILE A 21 -4.25 0.14 -0.89
C ILE A 21 -4.74 1.19 -1.88
N ALA A 22 -6.03 1.20 -2.21
CA ALA A 22 -6.58 2.19 -3.14
C ALA A 22 -6.40 3.62 -2.62
N VAL A 23 -6.60 3.83 -1.31
CA VAL A 23 -6.36 5.15 -0.69
C VAL A 23 -4.88 5.51 -0.76
N LEU A 24 -3.98 4.57 -0.44
CA LEU A 24 -2.53 4.80 -0.54
C LEU A 24 -2.09 5.16 -1.97
N ALA A 25 -2.66 4.49 -2.98
CA ALA A 25 -2.37 4.77 -4.39
C ALA A 25 -2.90 6.13 -4.86
N LEU A 26 -3.92 6.71 -4.22
CA LEU A 26 -4.36 8.09 -4.51
C LEU A 26 -3.40 9.15 -3.96
N HIS A 27 -2.63 8.82 -2.93
CA HIS A 27 -1.69 9.74 -2.29
C HIS A 27 -0.26 9.64 -2.79
N LEU A 28 0.04 8.59 -3.57
CA LEU A 28 1.36 8.31 -4.08
C LEU A 28 1.34 8.38 -5.62
N PRO A 29 2.47 8.69 -6.27
CA PRO A 29 2.56 8.71 -7.73
C PRO A 29 2.65 7.30 -8.34
N TYR A 30 1.91 6.33 -7.79
CA TYR A 30 1.97 4.92 -8.17
C TYR A 30 0.58 4.32 -8.28
N ASN A 31 0.45 3.30 -9.11
CA ASN A 31 -0.80 2.57 -9.25
C ASN A 31 -1.01 1.57 -8.10
N VAL A 32 -2.23 1.05 -7.98
CA VAL A 32 -2.63 0.09 -6.95
C VAL A 32 -1.74 -1.15 -6.90
N ILE A 33 -1.29 -1.66 -8.05
CA ILE A 33 -0.44 -2.85 -8.11
C ILE A 33 0.95 -2.55 -7.57
N GLU A 34 1.54 -1.41 -7.95
CA GLU A 34 2.85 -0.97 -7.45
C GLU A 34 2.83 -0.75 -5.93
N VAL A 35 1.74 -0.17 -5.41
CA VAL A 35 1.56 -0.01 -3.96
C VAL A 35 1.46 -1.38 -3.27
N ILE A 36 0.74 -2.35 -3.83
CA ILE A 36 0.67 -3.72 -3.29
C ILE A 36 2.06 -4.36 -3.25
N GLU A 37 2.79 -4.31 -4.36
CA GLU A 37 4.12 -4.89 -4.45
C GLU A 37 5.09 -4.29 -3.43
N GLU A 38 5.08 -2.97 -3.28
CA GLU A 38 5.93 -2.32 -2.30
C GLU A 38 5.51 -2.67 -0.87
N THR A 39 4.20 -2.66 -0.60
CA THR A 39 3.66 -3.01 0.72
C THR A 39 4.09 -4.42 1.13
N ILE A 40 4.10 -5.37 0.18
CA ILE A 40 4.61 -6.73 0.39
C ILE A 40 6.14 -6.73 0.59
N LYS A 41 6.90 -5.95 -0.19
CA LYS A 41 8.36 -5.82 0.00
C LYS A 41 8.74 -5.25 1.36
N LEU A 42 7.93 -4.35 1.90
CA LEU A 42 8.08 -3.79 3.24
C LEU A 42 7.69 -4.78 4.35
N GLY A 43 7.20 -5.97 4.00
CA GLY A 43 6.87 -7.04 4.93
C GLY A 43 5.43 -7.04 5.44
N TYR A 44 4.56 -6.18 4.90
CA TYR A 44 3.15 -6.18 5.25
C TYR A 44 2.37 -7.25 4.48
N SER A 45 1.36 -7.83 5.12
CA SER A 45 0.44 -8.74 4.45
C SER A 45 -0.69 -7.97 3.78
N VAL A 46 -1.07 -8.35 2.56
CA VAL A 46 -2.16 -7.73 1.81
C VAL A 46 -3.22 -8.79 1.46
N ARG A 47 -4.49 -8.50 1.75
CA ARG A 47 -5.65 -9.36 1.41
C ARG A 47 -6.51 -8.74 0.34
N ASN A 48 -7.45 -9.52 -0.18
CA ASN A 48 -8.45 -9.11 -1.18
C ASN A 48 -7.86 -8.60 -2.51
N ILE A 49 -6.63 -9.03 -2.86
CA ILE A 49 -5.97 -8.68 -4.12
C ILE A 49 -6.76 -9.21 -5.33
N LYS A 50 -7.43 -10.37 -5.18
CA LYS A 50 -8.30 -10.96 -6.19
C LYS A 50 -9.73 -11.09 -5.63
N PRO A 51 -10.78 -10.82 -6.44
CA PRO A 51 -10.74 -10.51 -7.87
C PRO A 51 -10.46 -9.03 -8.24
N ASP A 52 -10.36 -8.13 -7.26
CA ASP A 52 -10.24 -6.68 -7.48
C ASP A 52 -9.17 -6.06 -6.58
N ALA A 53 -8.04 -5.65 -7.17
CA ALA A 53 -6.92 -5.07 -6.45
C ALA A 53 -7.26 -3.74 -5.75
N ASN A 54 -8.29 -3.02 -6.20
CA ASN A 54 -8.73 -1.79 -5.51
C ASN A 54 -9.36 -2.08 -4.14
N LYS A 55 -9.80 -3.32 -3.91
CA LYS A 55 -10.31 -3.78 -2.61
C LYS A 55 -9.20 -4.31 -1.72
N ALA A 56 -7.95 -4.23 -2.16
CA ALA A 56 -6.83 -4.73 -1.40
C ALA A 56 -6.65 -3.91 -0.11
N VAL A 57 -6.42 -4.63 0.97
CA VAL A 57 -6.23 -4.06 2.30
C VAL A 57 -5.01 -4.67 2.97
N ILE A 58 -4.30 -3.83 3.69
CA ILE A 58 -3.16 -4.19 4.52
C ILE A 58 -3.69 -4.82 5.80
N VAL A 59 -3.19 -5.99 6.12
CA VAL A 59 -3.46 -6.70 7.37
C VAL A 59 -2.15 -6.91 8.12
N LYS A 60 -2.22 -6.77 9.44
CA LYS A 60 -1.10 -7.04 10.33
C LYS A 60 -1.04 -8.53 10.69
#